data_AF-A0ABD3HS03-F1
#
_entry.id   AF-A0ABD3HS03-F1
#
_cell.length_a   1.000
_cell.length_b   1.000
_cell.length_c   1.000
_cell.angle_alpha   90.00
_cell.angle_beta   90.00
_cell.angle_gamma   90.00
#
_symmetry.space_group_name_H-M   'P 1'
#
loop_
_entity.id
_entity.type
_entity.pdbx_description
1 polymer ?
#
loop_
_entity_poly.entity_id
_entity_poly.type
_entity_poly.pdbx_seq_one_letter_code
_entity_poly.pdbx_strand_id
1 'polypeptide(L)'
;MIGGRIRRHTTGFPAVRYARRIPNSGPGGADVFLVSSLVIGFGFYQVGQGNIHRRAVRAEKIAARQAILPLIQVEEDARFVKELKKQLEEEKELMAHVPGWKVGENVYSSGRWMPPATGKLTVELS
;
A
#
# COMPACT_ATOMS: atom_id res chain seq x y z
N MET A 1 82.95 53.41 34.27
CA MET A 1 82.27 52.67 33.17
C MET A 1 82.45 51.19 33.40
N ILE A 2 81.44 50.50 33.95
CA ILE A 2 81.46 49.05 34.20
C ILE A 2 80.37 48.44 33.32
N GLY A 3 80.78 47.80 32.22
CA GLY A 3 79.88 47.15 31.27
C GLY A 3 79.47 45.76 31.75
N GLY A 4 78.21 45.60 32.14
CA GLY A 4 77.61 44.31 32.49
C GLY A 4 77.32 43.47 31.24
N ARG A 5 77.86 42.24 31.20
CA ARG A 5 77.76 41.29 30.09
C ARG A 5 76.37 40.65 30.03
N ILE A 6 75.57 40.96 28.99
CA ILE A 6 74.29 40.30 28.70
C ILE A 6 74.54 38.85 28.26
N ARG A 7 73.97 37.87 28.97
CA ARG A 7 74.02 36.45 28.56
C ARG A 7 72.90 36.17 27.56
N ARG A 8 73.25 35.84 26.31
CA ARG A 8 72.30 35.30 25.32
C ARG A 8 72.14 33.80 25.57
N HIS A 9 70.90 33.34 25.76
CA HIS A 9 70.58 31.92 25.80
C HIS A 9 70.58 31.38 24.36
N THR A 10 71.23 30.25 24.13
CA THR A 10 71.48 29.65 22.82
C THR A 10 70.38 28.69 22.37
N THR A 11 69.22 28.71 23.03
CA THR A 11 68.11 27.81 22.71
C THR A 11 67.32 28.39 21.54
N GLY A 12 67.45 27.78 20.36
CA GLY A 12 66.77 28.19 19.14
C GLY A 12 65.23 28.09 19.23
N PHE A 13 64.53 28.81 18.35
CA PHE A 13 63.07 28.79 18.29
C PHE A 13 62.55 27.42 17.81
N PRO A 14 61.40 26.96 18.32
CA PRO A 14 60.80 25.71 17.85
C PRO A 14 60.34 25.83 16.39
N ALA A 15 60.40 24.72 15.67
CA ALA A 15 60.00 24.67 14.27
C ALA A 15 58.52 25.05 14.09
N VAL A 16 58.28 26.17 13.41
CA VAL A 16 56.93 26.63 13.06
C VAL A 16 56.42 25.80 11.88
N ARG A 17 55.28 25.14 12.06
CA ARG A 17 54.65 24.32 11.02
C ARG A 17 53.84 25.21 10.10
N TYR A 18 54.24 25.32 8.84
CA TYR A 18 53.59 26.17 7.84
C TYR A 18 52.69 25.39 6.85
N ALA A 19 52.83 24.06 6.80
CA ALA A 19 52.10 23.21 5.86
C ALA A 19 50.71 22.80 6.40
N ARG A 20 49.71 22.77 5.53
CA ARG A 20 48.34 22.32 5.84
C ARG A 20 48.34 20.82 6.15
N ARG A 21 47.77 20.42 7.28
CA ARG A 21 47.49 19.03 7.64
C ARG A 21 45.99 18.84 7.77
N ILE A 22 45.39 18.20 6.77
CA ILE A 22 44.00 17.75 6.86
C ILE A 22 44.06 16.27 7.24
N PRO A 23 43.62 15.88 8.44
CA PRO A 23 43.55 14.48 8.80
C PRO A 23 42.42 13.81 8.01
N ASN A 24 42.74 12.83 7.17
CA ASN A 24 41.76 11.98 6.49
C ASN A 24 41.33 10.81 7.39
N SER A 25 40.97 11.10 8.64
CA SER A 25 40.69 10.10 9.68
C SER A 25 39.26 9.56 9.61
N GLY A 26 38.79 9.19 8.42
CA GLY A 26 37.51 8.52 8.21
C GLY A 26 37.68 7.01 8.01
N PRO A 27 36.61 6.21 8.21
CA PRO A 27 36.60 4.81 7.80
C PRO A 27 36.88 4.69 6.30
N GLY A 28 37.58 3.63 5.90
CA GLY A 28 37.91 3.42 4.49
C GLY A 28 36.64 3.24 3.66
N GLY A 29 36.71 3.52 2.36
CA GLY A 29 35.54 3.34 1.47
C GLY A 29 34.99 1.91 1.53
N ALA A 30 35.87 0.90 1.56
CA ALA A 30 35.50 -0.50 1.72
C ALA A 30 34.74 -0.79 3.02
N ASP A 31 35.14 -0.17 4.13
CA ASP A 31 34.49 -0.35 5.43
C ASP A 31 33.06 0.20 5.39
N VAL A 32 32.87 1.38 4.79
CA VAL A 32 31.53 1.98 4.62
C VAL A 32 30.65 1.12 3.73
N PHE A 33 31.20 0.56 2.65
CA PHE A 33 30.47 -0.37 1.77
C PHE A 33 30.08 -1.66 2.49
N LEU A 34 30.95 -2.24 3.30
CA LEU A 34 30.63 -3.46 4.06
C LEU A 34 29.55 -3.21 5.10
N VAL A 35 29.69 -2.14 5.89
CA VAL A 35 28.70 -1.79 6.92
C VAL A 35 27.34 -1.51 6.29
N SER A 36 27.29 -0.71 5.23
CA SER A 36 26.03 -0.42 4.53
C SER A 36 25.39 -1.67 3.95
N SER A 37 26.18 -2.54 3.30
CA SER A 37 25.67 -3.81 2.73
C SER A 37 25.08 -4.72 3.81
N LEU A 38 25.71 -4.80 4.98
CA LEU A 38 25.20 -5.59 6.11
C LEU A 38 23.90 -5.03 6.69
N VAL A 39 23.83 -3.71 6.88
CA VAL A 39 22.60 -3.04 7.35
C VAL A 39 21.45 -3.28 6.37
N ILE A 40 21.71 -3.15 5.07
CA ILE A 40 20.73 -3.39 4.02
C ILE A 40 20.28 -4.86 4.04
N GLY A 41 21.23 -5.81 4.06
CA GLY A 41 20.92 -7.24 4.11
C GLY A 41 20.07 -7.63 5.31
N PHE A 42 20.39 -7.09 6.49
CA PHE A 42 19.61 -7.31 7.70
C PHE A 42 18.23 -6.65 7.64
N GLY A 43 18.13 -5.45 7.06
CA GLY A 43 16.85 -4.78 6.82
C GLY A 43 15.92 -5.60 5.93
N PHE A 44 16.44 -6.14 4.83
CA PHE A 44 15.66 -7.01 3.93
C PHE A 44 15.21 -8.30 4.60
N TYR A 45 16.05 -8.89 5.46
CA TYR A 45 15.66 -10.05 6.25
C TYR A 45 14.46 -9.75 7.16
N GLN A 46 14.48 -8.64 7.91
CA GLN A 46 13.36 -8.24 8.77
C GLN A 46 12.08 -7.95 7.96
N VAL A 47 12.20 -7.26 6.82
CA VAL A 47 11.06 -7.01 5.93
C VAL A 47 10.47 -8.32 5.40
N GLY A 48 11.31 -9.30 5.06
CA GLY A 48 10.89 -10.64 4.64
C GLY A 48 10.04 -11.34 5.70
N GLN A 49 10.51 -11.35 6.95
CA GLN A 49 9.76 -11.92 8.08
C GLN A 49 8.43 -11.20 8.30
N GLY A 50 8.43 -9.86 8.24
CA GLY A 50 7.22 -9.05 8.35
C GLY A 50 6.20 -9.33 7.24
N ASN A 51 6.67 -9.55 6.00
CA ASN A 51 5.81 -9.88 4.87
C ASN A 51 5.16 -11.26 5.01
N ILE A 52 5.89 -12.26 5.54
CA ILE A 52 5.33 -13.58 5.84
C ILE A 52 4.19 -13.45 6.86
N HIS A 53 4.42 -12.72 7.95
CA HIS A 53 3.39 -12.48 8.96
C HIS A 53 2.18 -11.74 8.38
N ARG A 54 2.40 -10.67 7.61
CA ARG A 54 1.31 -9.92 6.93
C ARG A 54 0.52 -10.81 5.97
N ARG A 55 1.18 -11.76 5.29
CA ARG A 55 0.52 -12.73 4.42
C ARG A 55 -0.37 -13.68 5.21
N ALA A 56 0.10 -14.18 6.35
CA ALA A 56 -0.68 -15.04 7.24
C ALA A 56 -1.95 -14.32 7.74
N VAL A 57 -1.82 -13.09 8.24
CA VAL A 57 -2.96 -12.28 8.70
C VAL A 57 -3.96 -11.99 7.56
N ARG A 58 -3.47 -11.71 6.35
CA ARG A 58 -4.35 -11.54 5.18
C ARG A 58 -5.08 -12.83 4.81
N ALA A 59 -4.41 -13.98 4.88
CA ALA A 59 -5.00 -15.27 4.61
C ALA A 59 -6.12 -15.59 5.62
N GLU A 60 -5.88 -15.34 6.91
CA GLU A 60 -6.87 -15.48 7.97
C GLU A 60 -8.10 -14.58 7.71
N LYS A 61 -7.88 -13.30 7.36
CA LYS A 61 -8.97 -12.38 7.01
C LYS A 61 -9.79 -12.86 5.82
N ILE A 62 -9.15 -13.45 4.80
CA ILE A 62 -9.85 -14.01 3.63
C ILE A 62 -10.66 -15.24 4.04
N ALA A 63 -10.08 -16.14 4.84
CA ALA A 63 -10.78 -17.33 5.34
C ALA A 63 -12.01 -16.95 6.18
N ALA A 64 -11.89 -15.98 7.07
CA ALA A 64 -13.02 -15.47 7.86
C ALA A 64 -14.14 -14.89 6.98
N ARG A 65 -13.78 -14.16 5.91
CA ARG A 65 -14.76 -13.66 4.93
C ARG A 65 -15.43 -14.79 4.16
N GLN A 66 -14.68 -15.78 3.71
CA GLN A 66 -15.21 -16.93 2.97
C GLN A 66 -16.21 -17.72 3.81
N ALA A 67 -15.99 -17.83 5.12
CA ALA A 67 -16.93 -18.50 6.02
C ALA A 67 -18.29 -17.79 6.13
N ILE A 68 -18.31 -16.45 6.08
CA ILE A 68 -19.53 -15.65 6.24
C ILE A 68 -20.19 -15.31 4.89
N LEU A 69 -19.43 -15.32 3.80
CA LEU A 69 -19.89 -15.02 2.44
C LEU A 69 -21.20 -15.71 2.03
N PRO A 70 -21.41 -17.03 2.25
CA PRO A 70 -22.66 -17.67 1.83
C PRO A 70 -23.89 -17.12 2.55
N LEU A 71 -23.77 -16.69 3.81
CA LEU A 71 -24.89 -16.09 4.54
C LEU A 71 -25.28 -14.75 3.92
N ILE A 72 -24.29 -13.89 3.68
CA ILE A 72 -24.50 -12.57 3.07
C ILE A 72 -25.07 -12.73 1.65
N GLN A 73 -24.58 -13.71 0.89
CA GLN A 73 -25.08 -13.98 -0.46
C GLN A 73 -26.56 -14.36 -0.46
N VAL A 74 -26.99 -15.21 0.48
CA VAL A 74 -28.41 -15.62 0.59
C VAL A 74 -29.30 -14.44 0.98
N GLU A 75 -28.86 -13.60 1.92
CA GLU A 75 -29.59 -12.39 2.32
C GLU A 75 -29.75 -11.41 1.14
N GLU A 76 -28.68 -11.23 0.37
CA GLU A 76 -28.64 -10.39 -0.82
C GLU A 76 -29.55 -10.95 -1.93
N ASP A 77 -29.48 -12.24 -2.22
CA ASP A 77 -30.31 -12.91 -3.23
C ASP A 77 -31.80 -12.82 -2.86
N ALA A 78 -32.15 -13.00 -1.57
CA ALA A 78 -33.51 -12.83 -1.08
C ALA A 78 -34.03 -11.39 -1.25
N ARG A 79 -33.18 -10.39 -0.96
CA ARG A 79 -33.51 -8.98 -1.22
C ARG A 79 -33.71 -8.72 -2.70
N PHE A 80 -32.83 -9.25 -3.55
CA PHE A 80 -32.86 -9.07 -5.00
C PHE A 80 -34.15 -9.61 -5.61
N VAL A 81 -34.55 -10.83 -5.26
CA VAL A 81 -35.79 -11.45 -5.77
C VAL A 81 -37.02 -10.65 -5.35
N LYS A 82 -37.03 -10.09 -4.13
CA LYS A 82 -38.14 -9.25 -3.65
C LYS A 82 -38.27 -7.97 -4.49
N GLU A 83 -37.16 -7.29 -4.75
CA GLU A 83 -37.17 -6.04 -5.52
C GLU A 83 -37.48 -6.30 -7.00
N LEU A 84 -36.96 -7.39 -7.55
CA LEU A 84 -37.26 -7.80 -8.93
C LEU A 84 -38.77 -8.03 -9.13
N LYS A 85 -39.45 -8.66 -8.17
CA LYS A 85 -40.91 -8.86 -8.24
C LYS A 85 -41.66 -7.53 -8.28
N LYS A 86 -41.27 -6.59 -7.42
CA LYS A 86 -41.85 -5.25 -7.40
C LYS A 86 -41.68 -4.54 -8.75
N GLN A 87 -40.50 -4.62 -9.36
CA GLN A 87 -40.26 -4.03 -10.68
C GLN A 87 -41.07 -4.67 -11.78
N LEU A 88 -41.24 -6.00 -11.77
CA LEU A 88 -42.08 -6.67 -12.75
C LEU A 88 -43.56 -6.29 -12.60
N GLU A 89 -44.03 -6.05 -11.37
CA GLU A 89 -45.37 -5.51 -11.11
C GLU A 89 -45.52 -4.07 -11.64
N GLU A 90 -44.56 -3.18 -11.33
CA GLU A 90 -44.54 -1.80 -11.82
C GLU A 90 -44.42 -1.74 -13.36
N GLU A 91 -43.54 -2.55 -13.95
CA GLU A 91 -43.37 -2.65 -15.40
C GLU A 91 -44.67 -3.10 -16.07
N LYS A 92 -45.37 -4.07 -15.48
CA LYS A 92 -46.66 -4.56 -16.00
C LYS A 92 -47.73 -3.47 -15.99
N GLU A 93 -47.80 -2.67 -14.93
CA GLU A 93 -48.74 -1.56 -14.83
C GLU A 93 -48.40 -0.43 -15.80
N LEU A 94 -47.12 -0.03 -15.84
CA LEU A 94 -46.65 1.07 -16.68
C LEU A 94 -46.70 0.72 -18.17
N MET A 95 -46.38 -0.52 -18.57
CA MET A 95 -46.29 -0.92 -19.97
C MET A 95 -47.59 -1.53 -20.53
N ALA A 96 -48.67 -1.55 -19.74
CA ALA A 96 -49.96 -2.13 -20.14
C ALA A 96 -50.53 -1.54 -21.45
N HIS A 97 -50.16 -0.30 -21.78
CA HIS A 97 -50.70 0.44 -22.91
C HIS A 97 -49.81 0.40 -24.18
N VAL A 98 -48.66 -0.28 -24.14
CA VAL A 98 -47.70 -0.33 -25.25
C VAL A 98 -47.88 -1.63 -26.06
N PRO A 99 -48.21 -1.56 -27.36
CA PRO A 99 -48.42 -2.76 -28.17
C PRO A 99 -47.10 -3.51 -28.41
N GLY A 100 -47.13 -4.83 -28.19
CA GLY A 100 -45.98 -5.71 -28.44
C GLY A 100 -44.97 -5.81 -27.28
N TRP A 101 -45.20 -5.10 -26.17
CA TRP A 101 -44.35 -5.22 -24.97
C TRP A 101 -44.63 -6.52 -24.22
N LYS A 102 -43.57 -7.25 -23.86
CA LYS A 102 -43.63 -8.45 -23.00
C LYS A 102 -42.91 -8.15 -21.69
N VAL A 103 -43.66 -8.18 -20.60
CA VAL A 103 -43.13 -7.93 -19.26
C VAL A 103 -42.07 -8.97 -18.90
N GLY A 104 -40.91 -8.51 -18.42
CA GLY A 104 -39.82 -9.40 -17.99
C GLY A 104 -39.14 -10.17 -19.12
N GLU A 105 -39.26 -9.73 -20.38
CA GLU A 105 -38.53 -10.33 -21.49
C GLU A 105 -37.01 -10.13 -21.31
N ASN A 106 -36.24 -11.22 -21.45
CA ASN A 106 -34.80 -11.15 -21.32
C ASN A 106 -34.20 -10.43 -22.54
N VAL A 107 -33.46 -9.35 -22.29
CA VAL A 107 -32.74 -8.59 -23.32
C VAL A 107 -31.62 -9.42 -23.95
N TYR A 108 -31.07 -10.38 -23.21
CA TYR A 108 -29.98 -11.23 -23.68
C TYR A 108 -30.50 -12.52 -24.33
N SER A 109 -29.97 -12.85 -25.51
CA SER A 109 -30.34 -14.04 -26.29
C SER A 109 -29.73 -15.35 -25.78
N SER A 110 -28.84 -15.30 -24.79
CA SER A 110 -28.05 -16.45 -24.33
C SER A 110 -28.80 -17.42 -23.42
N GLY A 111 -30.02 -17.09 -23.00
CA GLY A 111 -30.80 -17.89 -22.05
C GLY A 111 -30.20 -17.96 -20.63
N ARG A 112 -29.06 -17.30 -20.40
CA ARG A 112 -28.39 -17.22 -19.10
C ARG A 112 -28.93 -16.02 -18.32
N TRP A 113 -29.08 -16.19 -17.01
CA TRP A 113 -29.34 -15.07 -16.11
C TRP A 113 -28.13 -14.13 -16.05
N MET A 114 -28.38 -12.83 -16.20
CA MET A 114 -27.39 -11.77 -16.07
C MET A 114 -27.86 -10.78 -15.00
N PRO A 115 -26.95 -10.25 -14.17
CA PRO A 115 -27.29 -9.17 -13.26
C PRO A 115 -27.72 -7.93 -14.04
N PRO A 116 -28.56 -7.06 -13.46
CA PRO A 116 -28.99 -5.82 -14.11
C PRO A 116 -27.79 -4.90 -14.37
N ALA A 117 -27.83 -4.13 -15.46
CA ALA A 117 -26.71 -3.33 -15.93
C ALA A 117 -26.18 -2.31 -14.90
N THR A 118 -27.07 -1.76 -14.06
CA THR A 118 -26.74 -0.71 -13.08
C THR A 118 -26.28 -1.28 -11.73
N GLY A 119 -26.31 -2.61 -11.52
CA GLY A 119 -25.95 -3.27 -10.27
C GLY A 119 -26.86 -2.98 -9.06
N LYS A 120 -27.72 -1.96 -9.16
CA LYS A 120 -28.81 -1.66 -8.24
C LYS A 120 -30.13 -1.84 -8.97
N LEU A 121 -31.09 -2.46 -8.29
CA LEU A 121 -32.46 -2.54 -8.78
C LEU A 121 -33.20 -1.23 -8.51
N THR A 122 -33.03 -0.61 -7.34
CA THR A 122 -33.71 0.65 -7.00
C THR A 122 -33.16 1.84 -7.80
N VAL A 123 -34.07 2.60 -8.42
CA VAL A 123 -33.76 3.92 -8.99
C VAL A 123 -33.69 4.94 -7.85
N GLU A 124 -32.55 5.02 -7.16
CA GLU A 124 -32.26 6.26 -6.43
C GLU A 124 -31.80 7.28 -7.47
N LEU A 125 -32.71 8.18 -7.84
CA LEU A 125 -32.38 9.36 -8.62
C LEU A 125 -31.33 10.16 -7.84
N SER A 126 -30.12 10.25 -8.39
CA SER A 126 -29.03 11.11 -7.91
C SER A 126 -29.36 12.58 -8.08
#